data_AF-A0A1G9K3J8-F1
#
_entry.id   AF-A0A1G9K3J8-F1
#
_cell.length_a   1.000
_cell.length_b   1.000
_cell.length_c   1.000
_cell.angle_alpha   90.00
_cell.angle_beta   90.00
_cell.angle_gamma   90.00
#
_symmetry.space_group_name_H-M   'P 1'
#
loop_
_entity.id
_entity.type
_entity.pdbx_description
1 polymer ?
#
loop_
_entity_poly.entity_id
_entity_poly.type
_entity_poly.pdbx_seq_one_letter_code
_entity_poly.pdbx_strand_id
1 'polypeptide(L)' 'MRKSWAHEFQNTIFPDINEERFAVLYSDKPSRPNTPINVIIGGLLIKELNNLTDEELVAQIHFNTEYQYVL' A
#
# COMPACT_ATOMS: atom_id res chain seq x y z
N MET A 1 -4.55 -7.48 15.64
CA MET A 1 -4.25 -7.64 14.19
C MET A 1 -3.60 -8.96 13.81
N ARG A 2 -2.90 -9.72 14.69
CA ARG A 2 -2.24 -10.99 14.30
C ARG A 2 -3.07 -12.10 13.62
N LYS A 3 -4.40 -11.97 13.54
CA LYS A 3 -5.30 -12.88 12.81
C LYS A 3 -6.16 -12.15 11.76
N SER A 4 -5.82 -10.91 11.42
CA SER A 4 -6.55 -10.14 10.41
C SER A 4 -5.95 -10.31 9.03
N TRP A 5 -6.78 -10.10 8.01
CA TRP A 5 -6.33 -10.06 6.61
C TRP A 5 -5.19 -9.06 6.39
N ALA A 6 -5.22 -7.92 7.10
CA ALA A 6 -4.21 -6.88 7.03
C ALA A 6 -2.82 -7.38 7.49
N HIS A 7 -2.78 -8.26 8.49
CA HIS A 7 -1.53 -8.86 8.95
C HIS A 7 -0.99 -9.89 7.96
N GLU A 8 -1.86 -10.71 7.36
CA GLU A 8 -1.45 -11.64 6.30
C GLU A 8 -0.94 -10.89 5.06
N PHE A 9 -1.62 -9.81 4.66
CA PHE A 9 -1.20 -8.97 3.56
C PHE A 9 0.17 -8.33 3.83
N GLN A 10 0.38 -7.75 5.01
CA GLN A 10 1.64 -7.10 5.36
C GLN A 10 2.84 -8.06 5.44
N ASN A 11 2.62 -9.31 5.85
CA ASN A 11 3.71 -10.28 5.99
C ASN A 11 3.96 -11.12 4.73
N THR A 12 2.97 -11.21 3.83
CA THR A 12 3.05 -12.06 2.64
C THR A 12 3.08 -11.24 1.36
N ILE A 13 2.07 -10.39 1.14
CA ILE A 13 1.90 -9.69 -0.13
C ILE A 13 2.79 -8.44 -0.22
N PHE A 14 2.81 -7.62 0.84
CA PHE A 14 3.55 -6.36 0.85
C PHE A 14 5.06 -6.54 0.62
N PRO A 15 5.76 -7.51 1.26
CA PRO A 15 7.19 -7.74 1.03
C PRO A 15 7.49 -8.29 -0.37
N ASP A 16 6.52 -8.96 -1.00
CA ASP A 16 6.67 -9.52 -2.34
C ASP A 16 6.52 -8.46 -3.45
N ILE A 17 6.13 -7.23 -3.10
CA ILE A 17 6.10 -6.11 -4.04
C ILE A 17 7.54 -5.66 -4.33
N ASN A 18 8.10 -6.18 -5.41
CA ASN A 18 9.45 -5.81 -5.85
C ASN A 18 9.51 -4.35 -6.33
N GLU A 19 9.99 -3.46 -5.46
CA GLU A 19 10.19 -2.03 -5.73
C GLU A 19 11.24 -1.75 -6.81
N GLU A 20 12.23 -2.63 -7.01
CA GLU A 20 13.29 -2.41 -8.01
C GLU A 20 12.73 -2.34 -9.44
N ARG A 21 11.58 -2.98 -9.69
CA ARG A 21 10.86 -2.88 -10.97
C ARG A 21 10.46 -1.45 -11.31
N PHE A 22 10.37 -0.59 -10.30
CA PHE A 22 9.98 0.81 -10.39
C PHE A 22 11.17 1.76 -10.20
N ALA A 23 12.41 1.23 -10.22
CA ALA A 23 13.62 2.04 -10.03
C ALA A 23 13.71 3.24 -10.97
N VAL A 24 13.17 3.12 -12.20
CA VAL A 24 13.11 4.20 -13.19
C VAL A 24 12.28 5.41 -12.75
N LEU A 25 11.40 5.25 -11.76
CA LEU A 25 10.57 6.31 -11.20
C LEU A 25 11.27 7.07 -10.06
N TYR A 26 12.37 6.54 -9.53
CA TYR A 26 13.14 7.19 -8.48
C TYR A 26 14.14 8.19 -9.06
N SER A 27 14.29 9.32 -8.35
CA SER A 27 15.26 10.37 -8.66
C SER A 27 16.45 10.25 -7.72
N ASP A 28 17.64 10.36 -8.28
CA ASP A 28 18.92 10.50 -7.56
C ASP A 28 19.08 11.89 -6.91
N LYS A 29 18.30 12.87 -7.37
CA LYS A 29 18.27 14.22 -6.79
C LYS A 29 17.42 14.24 -5.51
N PRO A 30 17.88 14.92 -4.44
CA PRO A 30 17.08 15.17 -3.26
C PRO A 30 15.81 15.95 -3.63
N SER A 31 14.65 15.33 -3.46
CA SER A 31 13.33 15.94 -3.64
C SER A 31 12.50 15.81 -2.37
N ARG A 32 11.25 16.33 -2.39
CA ARG A 32 10.28 15.93 -1.36
C ARG A 32 10.19 14.40 -1.29
N PRO A 33 9.98 13.81 -0.11
CA PRO A 33 9.74 12.37 0.01
C PRO A 33 8.53 12.01 -0.84
N ASN A 34 8.72 11.12 -1.80
CA ASN A 34 7.61 10.50 -2.51
C ASN A 34 7.03 9.40 -1.63
N THR A 35 5.74 9.13 -1.76
CA THR A 35 5.14 7.92 -1.19
C THR A 35 5.87 6.70 -1.76
N PRO A 36 6.30 5.74 -0.91
CA PRO A 36 6.93 4.50 -1.39
C PRO A 36 6.04 3.78 -2.41
N ILE A 37 6.64 3.22 -3.48
CA ILE A 37 5.86 2.61 -4.56
C ILE A 37 5.12 1.37 -4.09
N ASN A 38 5.69 0.57 -3.19
CA ASN A 38 5.01 -0.57 -2.59
C ASN A 38 3.72 -0.18 -1.84
N VAL A 39 3.66 1.00 -1.21
CA VAL A 39 2.42 1.53 -0.60
C VAL A 39 1.37 1.82 -1.67
N ILE A 40 1.77 2.42 -2.80
CA ILE A 40 0.85 2.71 -3.92
C ILE A 40 0.33 1.41 -4.54
N ILE A 41 1.20 0.46 -4.84
CA ILE A 41 0.83 -0.84 -5.40
C ILE A 41 -0.02 -1.63 -4.39
N GLY A 42 0.34 -1.62 -3.11
CA GLY A 42 -0.44 -2.23 -2.04
C GLY A 42 -1.85 -1.65 -1.97
N GLY A 43 -1.98 -0.32 -2.04
CA GLY A 43 -3.26 0.36 -2.10
C GLY A 43 -4.10 -0.04 -3.32
N LEU A 44 -3.50 -0.14 -4.50
CA LEU A 44 -4.19 -0.60 -5.72
C LEU A 44 -4.67 -2.06 -5.62
N LEU A 45 -3.85 -2.95 -5.05
CA LEU A 45 -4.23 -4.34 -4.82
C LEU A 45 -5.39 -4.43 -3.83
N ILE A 46 -5.32 -3.71 -2.70
CA ILE A 46 -6.38 -3.68 -1.70
C ILE A 46 -7.66 -3.10 -2.29
N LYS A 47 -7.56 -2.04 -3.09
CA LYS A 47 -8.70 -1.44 -3.80
C LYS A 47 -9.42 -2.47 -4.67
N GLU A 48 -8.67 -3.19 -5.50
CA GLU A 48 -9.22 -4.21 -6.40
C GLU A 48 -9.81 -5.40 -5.64
N LEU A 49 -9.08 -5.93 -4.65
CA LEU A 49 -9.52 -7.09 -3.85
C LEU A 49 -10.82 -6.83 -3.08
N ASN A 50 -11.06 -5.57 -2.70
CA ASN A 50 -12.26 -5.16 -1.96
C ASN A 50 -13.29 -4.43 -2.84
N ASN A 51 -13.03 -4.33 -4.15
CA ASN A 51 -13.89 -3.66 -5.13
C ASN A 51 -14.28 -2.22 -4.69
N LEU A 52 -13.29 -1.46 -4.23
CA LEU A 52 -13.44 -0.11 -3.73
C LEU A 52 -13.18 0.93 -4.83
N THR A 53 -13.78 2.11 -4.70
CA THR A 53 -13.30 3.31 -5.41
C THR A 53 -12.07 3.90 -4.72
N ASP A 54 -11.41 4.86 -5.38
CA ASP A 54 -10.29 5.58 -4.77
C ASP A 54 -10.74 6.39 -3.54
N GLU A 55 -11.92 7.02 -3.61
CA GLU A 55 -12.50 7.76 -2.48
C GLU A 55 -12.81 6.84 -1.29
N GLU A 56 -13.34 5.64 -1.56
CA GLU A 56 -13.64 4.66 -0.54
C GLU A 56 -12.36 4.13 0.12
N LEU A 57 -11.31 3.83 -0.67
CA LEU A 57 -10.02 3.44 -0.13
C LEU A 57 -9.46 4.53 0.80
N VAL A 58 -9.48 5.79 0.37
CA VAL A 58 -9.01 6.92 1.19
C VAL A 58 -9.82 7.03 2.48
N ALA A 59 -11.15 6.89 2.41
CA ALA A 59 -12.00 6.87 3.60
C ALA A 59 -11.63 5.71 4.54
N GLN A 60 -11.38 4.51 4.03
CA GLN A 60 -10.93 3.37 4.86
C GLN A 60 -9.60 3.67 5.54
N ILE A 61 -8.62 4.27 4.84
CA ILE A 61 -7.33 4.65 5.44
C ILE A 61 -7.53 5.66 6.59
N HIS A 62 -8.49 6.58 6.49
CA HIS A 62 -8.74 7.56 7.54
C HIS A 62 -9.46 6.99 8.77
N PHE A 63 -10.36 6.02 8.58
CA PHE A 63 -11.30 5.60 9.63
C PHE A 63 -11.16 4.12 10.05
N ASN A 64 -10.37 3.30 9.36
CA ASN A 64 -10.23 1.87 9.61
C ASN A 64 -8.79 1.50 9.98
N THR A 65 -8.63 1.01 11.22
CA THR A 65 -7.32 0.62 11.76
C THR A 65 -6.63 -0.51 11.00
N GLU A 66 -7.36 -1.39 10.31
CA GLU A 66 -6.74 -2.46 9.50
C GLU A 66 -6.08 -1.90 8.24
N TYR A 67 -6.72 -0.90 7.61
CA TYR A 67 -6.17 -0.21 6.43
C TYR A 67 -5.00 0.70 6.81
N GLN A 68 -5.02 1.29 8.01
CA GLN A 68 -3.90 2.06 8.56
C GLN A 68 -2.69 1.20 8.97
N TYR A 69 -2.92 -0.09 9.21
CA TYR A 69 -1.86 -0.98 9.64
C TYR A 69 -1.13 -1.64 8.46
N VAL A 70 -1.86 -1.88 7.37
CA VAL A 70 -1.34 -2.56 6.18
C VAL A 70 -0.62 -1.61 5.21
N LEU A 71 -0.96 -0.32 5.21
CA LEU A 71 -0.37 0.74 4.38
C LEU A 71 0.36 1.77 5.26
#